data_AF-A0A6J8CVR9-F1
#
_entry.id   AF-A0A6J8CVR9-F1
#
_cell.length_a   1.000
_cell.length_b   1.000
_cell.length_c   1.000
_cell.angle_alpha   90.00
_cell.angle_beta   90.00
_cell.angle_gamma   90.00
#
_symmetry.space_group_name_H-M   'P 1'
#
loop_
_entity.id
_entity.type
_entity.pdbx_description
1 polymer ?
#
loop_
_entity_poly.entity_id
_entity_poly.type
_entity_poly.pdbx_seq_one_letter_code
_entity_poly.pdbx_strand_id
1 'polypeptide(L)'
;MLEFGWPLGFDRKFEEFGNNKIAKNHSGARDFAKDIDKYIKKEVGYGAVLGPFASNPFKDHLVISPLNSVPKANSEERRVIMDLSFPKDDFDGAEISEKADISCKKLKWVLDSCGLEESVEKASSPSHRMSFLGVWFDTEKMTMEVTPDRLVEIFDLVSFWLNKDTASLKEVQSLIGKLNFIASCVRPGRIFISRILNFLREFKNEDYVLEVSLELKHDLLW
;
A
#
# COMPACT_ATOMS: atom_id res chain seq x y z
N MET A 1 1.78 3.89 30.88
CA MET A 1 1.65 2.81 29.87
C MET A 1 0.34 3.11 29.15
N LEU A 2 0.39 3.35 27.84
CA LEU A 2 -0.67 4.06 27.09
C LEU A 2 -2.03 3.34 27.16
N GLU A 3 -2.93 3.84 27.99
CA GLU A 3 -4.37 3.55 27.94
C GLU A 3 -4.98 4.50 26.88
N PHE A 4 -5.29 3.95 25.70
CA PHE A 4 -6.14 4.54 24.67
C PHE A 4 -5.69 5.88 24.05
N GLY A 5 -5.00 5.82 22.89
CA GLY A 5 -4.85 7.02 22.05
C GLY A 5 -3.70 6.98 21.04
N TRP A 6 -3.83 7.84 20.02
CA TRP A 6 -2.81 8.13 19.01
C TRP A 6 -1.49 8.62 19.64
N PRO A 7 -0.33 8.43 18.98
CA PRO A 7 0.96 8.89 19.49
C PRO A 7 0.98 10.40 19.75
N LEU A 8 1.48 10.79 20.93
CA LEU A 8 1.89 12.17 21.23
C LEU A 8 2.88 12.65 20.16
N GLY A 9 2.46 13.63 19.36
CA GLY A 9 3.15 14.11 18.17
C GLY A 9 2.22 14.40 16.99
N PHE A 10 0.96 13.94 17.04
CA PHE A 10 -0.09 14.44 16.17
C PHE A 10 -0.55 15.81 16.70
N ASP A 11 0.23 16.84 16.40
CA ASP A 11 -0.21 18.22 16.64
C ASP A 11 -1.36 18.49 15.66
N ARG A 12 -2.58 18.70 16.16
CA ARG A 12 -3.73 19.20 15.40
C ARG A 12 -3.53 20.68 15.06
N LYS A 13 -2.29 21.07 14.77
CA LYS A 13 -2.08 22.25 13.98
C LYS A 13 -2.47 21.85 12.58
N PHE A 14 -3.59 22.42 12.14
CA PHE A 14 -3.82 22.81 10.75
C PHE A 14 -2.68 23.75 10.29
N GLU A 15 -1.41 23.37 10.50
CA GLU A 15 -0.25 24.02 9.91
C GLU A 15 -0.33 23.64 8.44
N GLU A 16 -1.09 24.46 7.73
CA GLU A 16 -1.08 24.65 6.30
C GLU A 16 -1.25 23.33 5.54
N PHE A 17 -2.51 22.97 5.21
CA PHE A 17 -2.74 22.24 3.96
C PHE A 17 -1.98 23.01 2.88
N GLY A 18 -0.78 22.50 2.55
CA GLY A 18 0.28 23.32 2.00
C GLY A 18 -0.24 24.12 0.83
N ASN A 19 -0.08 25.45 0.94
CA ASN A 19 -0.46 26.43 -0.07
C ASN A 19 -0.56 25.83 -1.48
N ASN A 20 -1.78 25.65 -1.98
CA ASN A 20 -2.11 25.57 -3.41
C ASN A 20 -1.14 24.75 -4.29
N LYS A 21 -0.79 23.52 -3.89
CA LYS A 21 -0.29 22.57 -4.90
C LYS A 21 -1.50 21.91 -5.55
N ILE A 22 -1.94 22.49 -6.68
CA ILE A 22 -2.75 21.76 -7.67
C ILE A 22 -1.93 20.52 -8.02
N ALA A 23 -2.28 19.41 -7.39
CA ALA A 23 -1.56 18.17 -7.55
C ALA A 23 -1.89 17.65 -8.96
N LYS A 24 -0.90 17.69 -9.85
CA LYS A 24 -1.09 17.29 -11.25
C LYS A 24 -1.25 15.77 -11.32
N ASN A 25 -2.18 15.32 -12.16
CA ASN A 25 -2.33 13.91 -12.49
C ASN A 25 -1.01 13.30 -12.96
N HIS A 26 -0.75 12.08 -12.49
CA HIS A 26 0.40 11.28 -12.91
C HIS A 26 0.33 10.98 -14.41
N SER A 27 1.48 10.62 -15.02
CA SER A 27 1.55 10.34 -16.47
C SER A 27 0.51 9.31 -16.91
N GLY A 28 0.32 8.24 -16.15
CA GLY A 28 -0.67 7.20 -16.50
C GLY A 28 -2.11 7.72 -16.63
N ALA A 29 -2.53 8.72 -15.86
CA ALA A 29 -3.87 9.31 -16.05
C ALA A 29 -3.92 10.29 -17.24
N ARG A 30 -2.81 10.97 -17.55
CA ARG A 30 -2.72 11.89 -18.70
C ARG A 30 -2.65 11.14 -20.02
N ASP A 31 -1.83 10.11 -20.09
CA ASP A 31 -1.57 9.31 -21.29
C ASP A 31 -2.79 8.43 -21.66
N PHE A 32 -3.62 8.09 -20.67
CA PHE A 32 -4.81 7.23 -20.81
C PHE A 32 -6.09 7.93 -20.32
N ALA A 33 -6.28 9.20 -20.69
CA ALA A 33 -7.42 10.00 -20.23
C ALA A 33 -8.80 9.39 -20.57
N LYS A 34 -8.93 8.68 -21.70
CA LYS A 34 -10.19 8.01 -22.09
C LYS A 34 -10.63 6.94 -21.09
N ASP A 35 -9.66 6.20 -20.53
CA ASP A 35 -9.94 5.18 -19.51
C ASP A 35 -10.35 5.82 -18.19
N ILE A 36 -9.75 6.97 -17.85
CA ILE A 36 -10.16 7.79 -16.69
C ILE A 36 -11.62 8.25 -16.86
N ASP A 37 -11.98 8.81 -18.01
CA ASP A 37 -13.35 9.27 -18.28
C ASP A 37 -14.36 8.12 -18.21
N LYS A 38 -14.00 6.95 -18.75
CA LYS A 38 -14.82 5.73 -18.67
C LYS A 38 -15.04 5.31 -17.21
N TYR A 39 -13.99 5.32 -16.39
CA TYR A 39 -14.07 5.01 -14.97
C TYR A 39 -14.93 6.01 -14.22
N ILE A 40 -14.70 7.32 -14.37
CA ILE A 40 -15.47 8.36 -13.68
C ILE A 40 -16.96 8.24 -14.03
N LYS A 41 -17.31 8.06 -15.31
CA LYS A 41 -18.71 7.85 -15.72
C LYS A 41 -19.36 6.65 -15.04
N LYS A 42 -18.61 5.56 -14.89
CA LYS A 42 -19.07 4.35 -14.22
C LYS A 42 -19.34 4.60 -12.73
N GLU A 43 -18.40 5.21 -12.02
CA GLU A 43 -18.53 5.50 -10.59
C GLU A 43 -19.63 6.53 -10.29
N VAL A 44 -19.79 7.54 -11.15
CA VAL A 44 -20.92 8.48 -11.10
C VAL A 44 -22.24 7.75 -11.33
N GLY A 45 -22.28 6.81 -12.28
CA GLY A 45 -23.45 5.96 -12.52
C GLY A 45 -23.83 5.10 -11.32
N TYR A 46 -22.87 4.70 -10.50
CA TYR A 46 -23.10 3.99 -9.24
C TYR A 46 -23.42 4.91 -8.05
N GLY A 47 -23.30 6.23 -8.21
CA GLY A 47 -23.44 7.18 -7.11
C GLY A 47 -22.26 7.15 -6.11
N ALA A 48 -21.20 6.41 -6.41
CA ALA A 48 -20.00 6.32 -5.57
C ALA A 48 -19.14 7.59 -5.65
N VAL A 49 -19.25 8.33 -6.75
CA VAL A 49 -18.54 9.60 -6.99
C VAL A 49 -19.54 10.68 -7.44
N LEU A 50 -19.39 11.89 -6.91
CA LEU A 50 -20.11 13.07 -7.36
C LEU A 50 -19.22 13.93 -8.27
N GLY A 51 -19.81 14.45 -9.34
CA GLY A 51 -19.11 15.26 -10.36
C GLY A 51 -19.10 14.57 -11.73
N PRO A 52 -18.15 14.91 -12.63
CA PRO A 52 -17.14 15.96 -12.45
C PRO A 52 -17.78 17.35 -12.36
N PHE A 53 -17.27 18.20 -11.48
CA PHE A 53 -17.73 19.57 -11.33
C PHE A 53 -16.84 20.53 -12.12
N ALA A 54 -17.43 21.52 -12.80
CA ALA A 54 -16.67 22.56 -13.52
C ALA A 54 -15.91 23.51 -12.58
N SER A 55 -16.36 23.61 -11.33
CA SER A 55 -15.75 24.41 -10.26
C SER A 55 -16.04 23.74 -8.91
N ASN A 56 -15.30 24.10 -7.86
CA ASN A 56 -15.56 23.60 -6.50
C ASN A 56 -17.03 23.90 -6.10
N PRO A 57 -17.87 22.87 -5.84
CA PRO A 57 -19.26 23.07 -5.47
C PRO A 57 -19.44 23.50 -3.99
N PHE A 58 -18.39 23.48 -3.18
CA PHE A 58 -18.41 23.88 -1.77
C PHE A 58 -17.82 25.27 -1.56
N LYS A 59 -18.17 25.89 -0.43
CA LYS A 59 -17.63 27.19 -0.01
C LYS A 59 -16.23 27.09 0.59
N ASP A 60 -15.89 25.91 1.09
CA ASP A 60 -14.61 25.62 1.73
C ASP A 60 -13.58 25.08 0.73
N HIS A 61 -12.31 25.11 1.13
CA HIS A 61 -11.22 24.55 0.35
C HIS A 61 -11.34 23.02 0.25
N LEU A 62 -11.21 22.48 -0.96
CA LEU A 62 -11.15 21.04 -1.20
C LEU A 62 -9.70 20.58 -1.37
N VAL A 63 -9.38 19.45 -0.76
CA VAL A 63 -8.16 18.70 -1.07
C VAL A 63 -8.37 17.96 -2.38
N ILE A 64 -7.43 18.10 -3.32
CA ILE A 64 -7.47 17.41 -4.62
C ILE A 64 -6.33 16.38 -4.65
N SER A 65 -6.69 15.11 -4.76
CA SER A 65 -5.74 14.01 -4.95
C SER A 65 -5.50 13.74 -6.44
N PRO A 66 -4.25 13.63 -6.91
CA PRO A 66 -3.94 13.22 -8.26
C PRO A 66 -4.55 11.86 -8.61
N LEU A 67 -4.91 11.70 -9.87
CA LEU A 67 -5.21 10.39 -10.44
C LEU A 67 -3.99 9.82 -11.15
N ASN A 68 -3.91 8.49 -11.16
CA ASN A 68 -3.05 7.70 -12.02
C ASN A 68 -3.86 6.57 -12.68
N SER A 69 -3.31 5.95 -13.73
CA SER A 69 -3.86 4.71 -14.27
C SER A 69 -2.75 3.73 -14.61
N VAL A 70 -2.97 2.46 -14.30
CA VAL A 70 -2.05 1.37 -14.61
C VAL A 70 -2.78 0.23 -15.32
N PRO A 71 -2.15 -0.53 -16.22
CA PRO A 71 -2.76 -1.71 -16.81
C PRO A 71 -3.15 -2.73 -15.74
N LYS A 72 -4.34 -3.35 -15.84
CA LYS A 72 -4.61 -4.57 -15.07
C LYS A 72 -3.91 -5.74 -15.74
N ALA A 73 -3.39 -6.68 -14.95
CA ALA A 73 -2.88 -7.92 -15.50
C ALA A 73 -3.99 -8.67 -16.23
N ASN A 74 -3.71 -9.14 -17.45
CA ASN A 74 -4.63 -9.93 -18.28
C ASN A 74 -5.98 -9.24 -18.61
N SER A 75 -6.01 -7.91 -18.68
CA SER A 75 -7.22 -7.17 -19.09
C SER A 75 -6.87 -5.94 -19.92
N GLU A 76 -7.73 -5.62 -20.88
CA GLU A 76 -7.68 -4.33 -21.61
C GLU A 76 -8.12 -3.16 -20.72
N GLU A 77 -8.73 -3.43 -19.55
CA GLU A 77 -9.08 -2.41 -18.59
C GLU A 77 -7.88 -1.92 -17.80
N ARG A 78 -7.89 -0.63 -17.48
CA ARG A 78 -6.91 -0.01 -16.59
C ARG A 78 -7.48 0.12 -15.18
N ARG A 79 -6.61 -0.02 -14.18
CA ARG A 79 -6.92 0.32 -12.79
C ARG A 79 -6.67 1.81 -12.62
N VAL A 80 -7.73 2.55 -12.31
CA VAL A 80 -7.61 3.96 -11.89
C VAL A 80 -7.19 3.98 -10.42
N ILE A 81 -6.16 4.76 -10.12
CA ILE A 81 -5.60 4.92 -8.78
C ILE A 81 -5.84 6.36 -8.38
N MET A 82 -6.55 6.56 -7.28
CA MET A 82 -6.54 7.84 -6.58
C MET A 82 -5.31 7.86 -5.68
N ASP A 83 -4.43 8.82 -5.86
CA ASP A 83 -3.22 8.95 -5.05
C ASP A 83 -3.58 9.54 -3.68
N LEU A 84 -3.94 8.63 -2.77
CA LEU A 84 -4.24 8.90 -1.37
C LEU A 84 -3.00 8.70 -0.49
N SER A 85 -1.81 9.10 -0.95
CA SER A 85 -0.59 9.02 -0.13
C SER A 85 -0.71 9.67 1.26
N PHE A 86 -1.79 10.44 1.48
CA PHE A 86 -2.27 10.84 2.78
C PHE A 86 -3.82 10.99 2.77
N PRO A 87 -4.58 10.52 3.79
CA PRO A 87 -4.21 9.71 4.95
C PRO A 87 -4.18 8.18 4.65
N LYS A 88 -3.53 7.39 5.52
CA LYS A 88 -3.51 5.91 5.42
C LYS A 88 -4.92 5.32 5.54
N ASP A 89 -5.24 4.35 4.70
CA ASP A 89 -6.60 3.88 4.36
C ASP A 89 -6.99 2.50 4.96
N ASP A 90 -6.11 1.89 5.76
CA ASP A 90 -6.36 0.58 6.38
C ASP A 90 -6.57 0.68 7.91
N PHE A 91 -7.54 -0.08 8.43
CA PHE A 91 -7.85 -0.15 9.87
C PHE A 91 -7.60 -1.56 10.41
N ASP A 92 -6.83 -1.66 11.49
CA ASP A 92 -6.76 -2.84 12.35
C ASP A 92 -7.01 -2.46 13.82
N GLY A 93 -7.29 -3.45 14.66
CA GLY A 93 -7.54 -3.25 16.07
C GLY A 93 -7.15 -4.48 16.88
N ALA A 94 -6.41 -4.25 17.97
CA ALA A 94 -6.06 -5.27 18.95
C ALA A 94 -6.59 -4.85 20.31
N GLU A 95 -7.21 -5.79 21.03
CA GLU A 95 -7.85 -5.54 22.31
C GLU A 95 -7.83 -6.83 23.14
N ILE A 96 -8.01 -6.71 24.46
CA ILE A 96 -8.22 -7.90 25.31
C ILE A 96 -9.49 -8.64 24.90
N SER A 97 -9.49 -9.98 25.01
CA SER A 97 -10.59 -10.85 24.55
C SER A 97 -11.97 -10.40 25.04
N GLU A 98 -12.08 -9.97 26.30
CA GLU A 98 -13.35 -9.53 26.93
C GLU A 98 -13.95 -8.26 26.28
N LYS A 99 -13.11 -7.43 25.67
CA LYS A 99 -13.51 -6.15 25.07
C LYS A 99 -13.47 -6.16 23.55
N ALA A 100 -12.83 -7.15 22.92
CA ALA A 100 -12.59 -7.18 21.49
C ALA A 100 -13.88 -7.09 20.66
N ASP A 101 -14.94 -7.82 21.05
CA ASP A 101 -16.26 -7.74 20.41
C ASP A 101 -16.90 -6.36 20.55
N ILE A 102 -16.78 -5.74 21.72
CA ILE A 102 -17.34 -4.42 21.99
C ILE A 102 -16.61 -3.36 21.16
N SER A 103 -15.29 -3.41 21.12
CA SER A 103 -14.45 -2.49 20.35
C SER A 103 -14.67 -2.65 18.85
N CYS A 104 -14.80 -3.87 18.33
CA CYS A 104 -15.11 -4.14 16.93
C CYS A 104 -16.48 -3.56 16.53
N LYS A 105 -17.52 -3.79 17.33
CA LYS A 105 -18.87 -3.21 17.09
C LYS A 105 -18.86 -1.69 17.13
N LYS A 106 -18.09 -1.09 18.04
CA LYS A 106 -17.93 0.37 18.11
C LYS A 106 -17.26 0.92 16.85
N LEU A 107 -16.20 0.28 16.36
CA LEU A 107 -15.55 0.69 15.11
C LEU A 107 -16.54 0.62 13.95
N LYS A 108 -17.25 -0.49 13.79
CA LYS A 108 -18.29 -0.64 12.75
C LYS A 108 -19.33 0.48 12.83
N TRP A 109 -19.84 0.77 14.03
CA TRP A 109 -20.80 1.86 14.23
C TRP A 109 -20.25 3.23 13.83
N VAL A 110 -18.97 3.52 14.11
CA VAL A 110 -18.33 4.77 13.70
C VAL A 110 -18.22 4.84 12.17
N LEU A 111 -17.81 3.75 11.51
CA LEU A 111 -17.72 3.69 10.05
C LEU A 111 -19.09 3.91 9.40
N ASP A 112 -20.12 3.20 9.88
CA ASP A 112 -21.50 3.35 9.40
C ASP A 112 -22.02 4.79 9.59
N SER A 113 -21.73 5.40 10.75
CA SER A 113 -22.13 6.79 11.06
C SER A 113 -21.42 7.82 10.18
N CYS A 114 -20.25 7.47 9.65
CA CYS A 114 -19.50 8.26 8.68
C CYS A 114 -19.90 7.96 7.22
N GLY A 115 -20.86 7.06 6.99
CA GLY A 115 -21.27 6.63 5.65
C GLY A 115 -20.24 5.74 4.94
N LEU A 116 -19.33 5.11 5.69
CA LEU A 116 -18.34 4.18 5.13
C LEU A 116 -18.90 2.75 5.18
N GLU A 117 -19.01 2.12 4.01
CA GLU A 117 -19.45 0.73 3.92
C GLU A 117 -18.28 -0.24 4.08
N GLU A 118 -18.39 -1.14 5.06
CA GLU A 118 -17.40 -2.18 5.30
C GLU A 118 -17.45 -3.26 4.22
N SER A 119 -16.27 -3.66 3.72
CA SER A 119 -16.14 -4.81 2.83
C SER A 119 -16.29 -6.12 3.62
N VAL A 120 -17.48 -6.72 3.59
CA VAL A 120 -17.81 -7.97 4.31
C VAL A 120 -16.81 -9.09 4.03
N GLU A 121 -16.30 -9.20 2.80
CA GLU A 121 -15.33 -10.23 2.40
C GLU A 121 -13.93 -10.05 3.02
N LYS A 122 -13.61 -8.82 3.46
CA LYS A 122 -12.31 -8.46 4.04
C LYS A 122 -12.40 -8.20 5.54
N ALA A 123 -13.61 -8.01 6.05
CA ALA A 123 -13.87 -7.86 7.47
C ALA A 123 -13.59 -9.18 8.17
N SER A 124 -12.86 -9.10 9.29
CA SER A 124 -12.60 -10.24 10.16
C SER A 124 -13.18 -9.94 11.53
N SER A 125 -13.95 -10.87 12.07
CA SER A 125 -14.36 -10.81 13.48
C SER A 125 -13.12 -10.83 14.39
N PRO A 126 -13.25 -10.36 15.64
CA PRO A 126 -12.22 -10.52 16.65
C PRO A 126 -11.70 -11.96 16.70
N SER A 127 -10.40 -12.10 16.62
CA SER A 127 -9.72 -13.38 16.50
C SER A 127 -8.31 -13.26 17.06
N HIS A 128 -7.81 -14.36 17.62
CA HIS A 128 -6.41 -14.47 18.04
C HIS A 128 -5.45 -14.62 16.86
N ARG A 129 -5.97 -14.96 15.68
CA ARG A 129 -5.20 -15.06 14.44
C ARG A 129 -5.88 -14.32 13.30
N MET A 130 -5.19 -13.33 12.73
CA MET A 130 -5.74 -12.47 11.68
C MET A 130 -4.68 -12.10 10.65
N SER A 131 -5.06 -11.99 9.38
CA SER A 131 -4.18 -11.44 8.35
C SER A 131 -4.48 -9.95 8.14
N PHE A 132 -3.44 -9.13 8.14
CA PHE A 132 -3.53 -7.71 7.86
C PHE A 132 -2.35 -7.29 6.99
N LEU A 133 -2.63 -6.61 5.88
CA LEU A 133 -1.63 -6.20 4.88
C LEU A 133 -0.72 -7.34 4.39
N GLY A 134 -1.22 -8.58 4.33
CA GLY A 134 -0.47 -9.76 3.87
C GLY A 134 0.42 -10.40 4.94
N VAL A 135 0.33 -9.96 6.20
CA VAL A 135 1.02 -10.53 7.37
C VAL A 135 -0.02 -11.19 8.28
N TRP A 136 0.24 -12.41 8.72
CA TRP A 136 -0.48 -13.08 9.78
C TRP A 136 0.03 -12.62 11.14
N PHE A 137 -0.89 -12.25 12.01
CA PHE A 137 -0.65 -11.97 13.41
C PHE A 137 -1.26 -13.09 14.25
N ASP A 138 -0.49 -13.64 15.18
CA ASP A 138 -0.94 -14.62 16.15
C ASP A 138 -0.70 -14.05 17.56
N THR A 139 -1.78 -13.68 18.25
CA THR A 139 -1.70 -13.06 19.58
C THR A 139 -1.49 -14.08 20.69
N GLU A 140 -1.70 -15.38 20.44
CA GLU A 140 -1.41 -16.43 21.43
C GLU A 140 0.10 -16.72 21.46
N LYS A 141 0.70 -16.87 20.28
CA LYS A 141 2.14 -17.09 20.13
C LYS A 141 2.95 -15.80 20.17
N MET A 142 2.30 -14.65 20.04
CA MET A 142 2.92 -13.33 19.89
C MET A 142 3.88 -13.29 18.70
N THR A 143 3.47 -13.89 17.58
CA THR A 143 4.27 -13.99 16.35
C THR A 143 3.63 -13.23 15.18
N MET A 144 4.50 -12.83 14.25
CA MET A 144 4.13 -12.30 12.94
C MET A 144 4.70 -13.22 11.87
N GLU A 145 3.87 -13.62 10.92
CA GLU A 145 4.22 -14.54 9.85
C GLU A 145 3.82 -13.95 8.50
N VAL A 146 4.60 -14.22 7.46
CA VAL A 146 4.21 -13.85 6.10
C VAL A 146 3.15 -14.84 5.64
N THR A 147 2.12 -14.36 4.92
CA THR A 147 1.10 -15.25 4.34
C THR A 147 1.72 -16.32 3.44
N PRO A 148 1.24 -17.59 3.47
CA PRO A 148 1.81 -18.68 2.66
C PRO A 148 1.88 -18.36 1.17
N ASP A 149 0.84 -17.73 0.62
CA ASP A 149 0.80 -17.34 -0.80
C ASP A 149 1.93 -16.35 -1.15
N ARG A 150 2.23 -15.41 -0.24
CA ARG A 150 3.33 -14.47 -0.42
C ARG A 150 4.69 -15.14 -0.28
N LEU A 151 4.81 -16.13 0.60
CA LEU A 151 6.04 -16.92 0.70
C LEU A 151 6.33 -17.65 -0.61
N VAL A 152 5.33 -18.30 -1.22
CA VAL A 152 5.48 -18.95 -2.54
C VAL A 152 5.94 -17.94 -3.59
N GLU A 153 5.26 -16.79 -3.70
CA GLU A 153 5.62 -15.73 -4.65
C GLU A 153 7.08 -15.27 -4.49
N ILE A 154 7.57 -15.19 -3.25
CA ILE A 154 8.92 -14.74 -2.94
C ILE A 154 9.96 -15.82 -3.18
N PHE A 155 9.66 -17.09 -2.86
CA PHE A 155 10.54 -18.18 -3.21
C PHE A 155 10.73 -18.27 -4.73
N ASP A 156 9.64 -18.18 -5.50
CA ASP A 156 9.71 -18.16 -6.96
C ASP A 156 10.53 -16.96 -7.47
N LEU A 157 10.33 -15.77 -6.87
CA LEU A 157 11.11 -14.58 -7.21
C LEU A 157 12.60 -14.78 -6.91
N VAL A 158 12.95 -15.29 -5.73
CA VAL A 158 14.35 -15.53 -5.36
C VAL A 158 14.97 -16.57 -6.28
N SER A 159 14.30 -17.68 -6.54
CA SER A 159 14.77 -18.70 -7.49
C SER A 159 15.00 -18.13 -8.90
N PHE A 160 14.11 -17.25 -9.37
CA PHE A 160 14.31 -16.56 -10.64
C PHE A 160 15.57 -15.67 -10.62
N TRP A 161 15.75 -14.87 -9.55
CA TRP A 161 16.88 -13.96 -9.43
C TRP A 161 18.24 -14.66 -9.26
N LEU A 162 18.27 -15.83 -8.62
CA LEU A 162 19.50 -16.62 -8.50
C LEU A 162 20.04 -17.07 -9.87
N ASN A 163 19.15 -17.29 -10.83
CA ASN A 163 19.50 -17.69 -12.21
C ASN A 163 19.64 -16.50 -13.17
N LYS A 164 19.45 -15.27 -12.69
CA LYS A 164 19.51 -14.07 -13.51
C LYS A 164 20.94 -13.54 -13.56
N ASP A 165 21.39 -13.15 -14.75
CA ASP A 165 22.74 -12.61 -14.95
C ASP A 165 22.75 -11.08 -14.99
N THR A 166 21.66 -10.46 -15.42
CA THR A 166 21.55 -8.99 -15.55
C THR A 166 20.18 -8.49 -15.15
N ALA A 167 20.11 -7.27 -14.59
CA ALA A 167 18.88 -6.64 -14.13
C ALA A 167 18.83 -5.15 -14.44
N SER A 168 17.62 -4.66 -14.72
CA SER A 168 17.28 -3.25 -14.87
C SER A 168 16.97 -2.59 -13.51
N LEU A 169 17.00 -1.25 -13.48
CA LEU A 169 16.65 -0.47 -12.29
C LEU A 169 15.25 -0.85 -11.75
N LYS A 170 14.25 -0.98 -12.64
CA LYS A 170 12.86 -1.30 -12.27
C LYS A 170 12.74 -2.69 -11.67
N GLU A 171 13.48 -3.66 -12.19
CA GLU A 171 13.51 -5.02 -11.63
C GLU A 171 14.09 -5.01 -10.21
N VAL A 172 15.21 -4.32 -9.98
CA VAL A 172 15.83 -4.23 -8.65
C VAL A 172 14.93 -3.49 -7.66
N GLN A 173 14.28 -2.39 -8.08
CA GLN A 173 13.28 -1.68 -7.26
C GLN A 173 12.11 -2.60 -6.88
N SER A 174 11.60 -3.38 -7.83
CA SER A 174 10.54 -4.35 -7.57
C SER A 174 10.98 -5.46 -6.61
N LEU A 175 12.21 -5.97 -6.77
CA LEU A 175 12.79 -6.97 -5.86
C LEU A 175 12.88 -6.42 -4.44
N ILE A 176 13.47 -5.24 -4.26
CA ILE A 176 13.59 -4.58 -2.96
C ILE A 176 12.22 -4.38 -2.34
N GLY A 177 11.22 -3.90 -3.10
CA GLY A 177 9.87 -3.72 -2.60
C GLY A 177 9.26 -5.00 -2.05
N LYS A 178 9.40 -6.12 -2.79
CA LYS A 178 8.88 -7.43 -2.39
C LYS A 178 9.63 -8.02 -1.18
N LEU A 179 10.95 -7.87 -1.11
CA LEU A 179 11.75 -8.40 0.00
C LEU A 179 11.66 -7.53 1.26
N ASN A 180 11.52 -6.21 1.12
CA ASN A 180 11.35 -5.30 2.26
C ASN A 180 10.07 -5.59 3.04
N PHE A 181 9.04 -6.11 2.37
CA PHE A 181 7.85 -6.66 3.01
C PHE A 181 8.20 -7.80 3.97
N ILE A 182 9.10 -8.71 3.60
CA ILE A 182 9.53 -9.81 4.48
C ILE A 182 10.40 -9.31 5.62
N ALA A 183 11.22 -8.29 5.36
CA ALA A 183 12.04 -7.64 6.37
C ALA A 183 11.22 -6.89 7.45
N SER A 184 9.89 -6.75 7.28
CA SER A 184 9.00 -6.30 8.38
C SER A 184 8.74 -7.41 9.39
N CYS A 185 8.66 -8.67 8.95
CA CYS A 185 8.48 -9.84 9.82
C CYS A 185 9.82 -10.37 10.34
N VAL A 186 10.87 -10.36 9.51
CA VAL A 186 12.20 -10.83 9.87
C VAL A 186 13.17 -9.66 9.90
N ARG A 187 13.27 -8.99 11.06
CA ARG A 187 14.07 -7.75 11.23
C ARG A 187 15.53 -7.88 10.77
N PRO A 188 16.25 -9.01 11.00
CA PRO A 188 17.61 -9.19 10.47
C PRO A 188 17.72 -9.09 8.94
N GLY A 189 16.63 -9.39 8.22
CA GLY A 189 16.53 -9.28 6.77
C GLY A 189 16.91 -7.90 6.22
N ARG A 190 16.70 -6.84 7.01
CA ARG A 190 17.00 -5.45 6.62
C ARG A 190 18.47 -5.21 6.27
N ILE A 191 19.39 -6.01 6.81
CA ILE A 191 20.83 -5.91 6.50
C ILE A 191 21.08 -6.31 5.04
N PHE A 192 20.42 -7.37 4.57
CA PHE A 192 20.48 -7.84 3.19
C PHE A 192 19.80 -6.83 2.26
N ILE A 193 18.63 -6.32 2.62
CA ILE A 193 17.95 -5.25 1.86
C ILE A 193 18.83 -4.00 1.73
N SER A 194 19.51 -3.59 2.79
CA SER A 194 20.43 -2.44 2.76
C SER A 194 21.56 -2.64 1.74
N ARG A 195 22.09 -3.85 1.62
CA ARG A 195 23.12 -4.17 0.62
C ARG A 195 22.56 -4.20 -0.80
N ILE A 196 21.36 -4.73 -1.01
CA ILE A 196 20.66 -4.66 -2.31
C ILE A 196 20.32 -3.20 -2.68
N LEU A 197 19.98 -2.35 -1.70
CA LEU A 197 19.81 -0.91 -1.90
C LEU A 197 21.11 -0.20 -2.29
N ASN A 198 22.27 -0.68 -1.85
CA ASN A 198 23.55 -0.15 -2.32
C ASN A 198 23.79 -0.50 -3.79
N PHE A 199 23.49 -1.74 -4.20
CA PHE A 199 23.51 -2.12 -5.63
C PHE A 199 22.55 -1.26 -6.47
N LEU A 200 21.36 -0.95 -5.95
CA LEU A 200 20.41 -0.04 -6.63
C LEU A 200 21.02 1.35 -6.91
N ARG A 201 21.90 1.85 -6.05
CA ARG A 201 22.54 3.17 -6.22
C ARG A 201 23.58 3.21 -7.35
N GLU A 202 24.00 2.06 -7.87
CA GLU A 202 24.97 1.99 -8.97
C GLU A 202 24.34 2.35 -10.32
N PHE A 203 23.01 2.27 -10.43
CA PHE A 203 22.28 2.68 -11.63
C PHE A 203 22.30 4.20 -11.79
N LYS A 204 22.92 4.68 -12.88
CA LYS A 204 23.03 6.12 -13.17
C LYS A 204 21.79 6.69 -13.86
N ASN A 205 21.01 5.86 -14.56
CA ASN A 205 19.74 6.22 -15.19
C ASN A 205 18.84 4.97 -15.35
N GLU A 206 17.60 5.16 -15.83
CA GLU A 206 16.61 4.07 -15.97
C GLU A 206 16.93 3.06 -17.09
N ASP A 207 17.76 3.44 -18.07
CA ASP A 207 18.09 2.62 -19.23
C ASP A 207 19.26 1.65 -18.96
N TYR A 208 19.96 1.80 -17.82
CA TYR A 208 21.07 0.94 -17.45
C TYR A 208 20.58 -0.46 -17.08
N VAL A 209 21.37 -1.43 -17.52
CA VAL A 209 21.29 -2.84 -17.11
C VAL A 209 22.61 -3.18 -16.43
N LEU A 210 22.55 -3.65 -15.19
CA LEU A 210 23.74 -4.06 -14.43
C LEU A 210 23.78 -5.58 -14.29
N GLU A 211 24.99 -6.12 -14.17
CA GLU A 211 25.21 -7.53 -13.87
C GLU A 211 24.78 -7.83 -12.43
N VAL A 212 24.11 -8.96 -12.24
CA VAL A 212 23.68 -9.44 -10.92
C VAL A 212 24.85 -10.17 -10.29
N SER A 213 25.54 -9.48 -9.37
CA SER A 213 26.74 -10.03 -8.73
C SER A 213 26.46 -11.26 -7.86
N LEU A 214 27.50 -12.08 -7.65
CA LEU A 214 27.41 -13.24 -6.75
C LEU A 214 27.09 -12.82 -5.32
N GLU A 215 27.59 -11.66 -4.86
CA GLU A 215 27.27 -11.11 -3.54
C GLU A 215 25.79 -10.80 -3.41
N LEU A 216 25.16 -10.23 -4.45
CA LEU A 216 23.73 -9.99 -4.46
C LEU A 216 22.95 -11.30 -4.40
N LYS A 217 23.39 -12.34 -5.13
CA LYS A 217 22.77 -13.68 -5.07
C LYS A 217 22.89 -14.31 -3.68
N HIS A 218 24.03 -14.17 -3.02
CA HIS A 218 24.19 -14.60 -1.63
C HIS A 218 23.27 -13.82 -0.68
N ASP A 219 23.07 -12.53 -0.94
CA ASP A 219 22.15 -11.69 -0.17
C ASP A 219 20.68 -12.00 -0.40
N LEU A 220 20.33 -12.89 -1.34
CA LEU A 220 18.97 -13.40 -1.52
C LEU A 220 18.70 -14.70 -0.77
N LEU A 221 19.74 -15.38 -0.27
CA LEU A 221 19.66 -16.70 0.38
C LEU A 221 19.59 -16.62 1.92
N TRP A 222 19.17 -15.48 2.47
CA TRP A 222 19.14 -15.24 3.91
C TRP A 222 17.92 -15.81 4.63
#